data_AF-A0A2J5NR91-F1
#
_entry.id   AF-A0A2J5NR91-F1
#
_cell.length_a   1.000
_cell.length_b   1.000
_cell.length_c   1.000
_cell.angle_alpha   90.00
_cell.angle_beta   90.00
_cell.angle_gamma   90.00
#
_symmetry.space_group_name_H-M   'P 1'
#
loop_
_entity.id
_entity.type
_entity.pdbx_description
1 polymer ?
#
loop_
_entity_poly.entity_id
_entity_poly.type
_entity_poly.pdbx_seq_one_letter_code
_entity_poly.pdbx_strand_id
1 'polypeptide(L)'
;MQSVDVAIVGGGMVGLAVACGLQGSGLRVAVLEQAAPQPLSADAPPALRVSAVNAASEKLLSKLGVWQDIIAQRASCYHGME
;
A
#
# COMPACT_ATOMS: atom_id res chain seq x y z
N MET A 1 21.53 18.03 -6.72
CA MET A 1 20.90 17.46 -5.51
C MET A 1 19.43 17.81 -5.53
N GLN A 2 18.52 16.84 -5.41
CA GLN A 2 17.10 17.15 -5.18
C GLN A 2 16.87 17.36 -3.67
N SER A 3 16.16 18.43 -3.31
CA SER A 3 15.75 18.69 -1.93
C SER A 3 14.30 18.24 -1.75
N VAL A 4 14.03 17.49 -0.69
CA VAL A 4 12.70 17.04 -0.27
C VAL A 4 12.55 17.26 1.22
N ASP A 5 11.31 17.29 1.70
CA ASP A 5 11.01 17.52 3.11
C ASP A 5 10.92 16.17 3.86
N VAL A 6 10.51 15.11 3.16
CA VAL A 6 10.47 13.73 3.68
C VAL A 6 11.07 12.78 2.64
N ALA A 7 12.01 11.94 3.06
CA ALA A 7 12.53 10.82 2.28
C ALA A 7 12.13 9.50 2.95
N ILE A 8 11.37 8.67 2.23
CA ILE A 8 10.91 7.35 2.67
C ILE A 8 11.78 6.29 2.01
N VAL A 9 12.51 5.51 2.83
CA VAL A 9 13.33 4.40 2.33
C VAL A 9 12.51 3.10 2.42
N GLY A 10 12.07 2.61 1.27
CA GLY A 10 11.16 1.47 1.11
C GLY A 10 9.80 1.88 0.57
N GLY A 11 9.52 1.55 -0.69
CA GLY A 11 8.25 1.63 -1.40
C GLY A 11 7.35 0.40 -1.24
N GLY A 12 7.45 -0.31 -0.11
CA GLY A 12 6.49 -1.34 0.28
C GLY A 12 5.16 -0.76 0.80
N MET A 13 4.26 -1.63 1.26
CA MET A 13 2.90 -1.25 1.69
C MET A 13 2.88 -0.09 2.71
N VAL A 14 3.74 -0.12 3.74
CA VAL A 14 3.76 0.90 4.80
C VAL A 14 4.36 2.22 4.29
N GLY A 15 5.46 2.17 3.55
CA GLY A 15 6.10 3.37 3.02
C GLY A 15 5.19 4.11 2.04
N LEU A 16 4.50 3.38 1.17
CA LEU A 16 3.50 3.96 0.27
C LEU A 16 2.27 4.48 1.03
N ALA A 17 1.80 3.79 2.07
CA ALA A 17 0.70 4.29 2.89
C ALA A 17 1.05 5.62 3.57
N VAL A 18 2.29 5.78 4.06
CA VAL A 18 2.78 7.06 4.59
C VAL A 18 2.85 8.11 3.49
N ALA A 19 3.41 7.78 2.32
CA ALA A 19 3.51 8.71 1.20
C ALA A 19 2.12 9.25 0.77
N CYS A 20 1.14 8.35 0.61
CA CYS A 20 -0.25 8.71 0.32
C CYS A 20 -0.88 9.52 1.45
N GLY A 21 -0.62 9.17 2.72
CA GLY A 21 -1.16 9.88 3.87
C GLY A 21 -0.62 11.30 4.05
N LEU A 22 0.58 11.58 3.54
CA LEU A 22 1.17 12.93 3.51
C LEU A 22 0.63 13.78 2.36
N GLN A 23 -0.16 13.21 1.44
CA GLN A 23 -0.77 13.97 0.35
C GLN A 23 -1.66 15.10 0.90
N GLY A 24 -1.50 16.30 0.34
CA GLY A 24 -2.23 17.50 0.79
C GLY A 24 -1.58 18.26 1.97
N SER A 25 -0.49 17.74 2.54
CA SER A 25 0.27 18.46 3.60
C SER A 25 1.13 19.62 3.10
N GLY A 26 1.38 19.70 1.78
CA GLY A 26 2.34 20.62 1.17
C GLY A 26 3.80 20.15 1.21
N LEU A 27 4.09 19.02 1.85
CA LEU A 27 5.43 18.44 1.88
C LEU A 27 5.81 17.79 0.55
N ARG A 28 7.07 17.98 0.13
CA ARG A 28 7.69 17.23 -0.96
C ARG A 28 8.20 15.90 -0.42
N VAL A 29 7.64 14.81 -0.91
CA VAL A 29 7.95 13.45 -0.45
C VAL A 29 8.69 12.70 -1.55
N ALA A 30 9.85 12.12 -1.24
CA ALA A 30 10.53 11.14 -2.08
C ALA A 30 10.37 9.74 -1.49
N VAL A 31 10.09 8.75 -2.34
CA VAL A 31 10.12 7.33 -1.98
C VAL A 31 11.28 6.69 -2.72
N LEU A 32 12.16 6.04 -1.97
CA LEU A 32 13.34 5.35 -2.47
C LEU A 32 13.08 3.85 -2.37
N GLU A 33 13.00 3.16 -3.49
CA GLU A 33 12.81 1.72 -3.56
C GLU A 33 13.85 1.11 -4.50
N GLN A 34 14.38 -0.05 -4.15
CA GLN A 34 15.45 -0.69 -4.92
C GLN A 34 14.92 -1.34 -6.20
N ALA A 35 13.69 -1.85 -6.16
CA ALA A 35 13.05 -2.53 -7.27
C ALA A 35 11.73 -1.86 -7.65
N ALA A 36 11.53 -1.60 -8.94
CA ALA A 36 10.23 -1.13 -9.41
C ALA A 36 9.15 -2.20 -9.11
N PRO A 37 7.96 -1.79 -8.61
CA PRO A 37 6.88 -2.73 -8.38
C PRO A 37 6.45 -3.37 -9.70
N GLN A 38 6.33 -4.70 -9.71
CA GLN A 38 5.84 -5.41 -10.89
C GLN A 38 4.31 -5.46 -10.88
N PRO A 39 3.65 -5.19 -12.03
CA PRO A 39 2.20 -5.35 -12.13
C PRO A 39 1.79 -6.79 -11.83
N LEU A 40 0.70 -6.96 -11.08
CA LEU A 40 0.10 -8.26 -10.85
C LEU A 40 -0.69 -8.69 -12.10
N SER A 41 -0.35 -9.84 -12.68
CA SER A 41 -1.13 -10.39 -13.81
C SER A 41 -2.53 -10.82 -13.35
N ALA A 42 -3.53 -10.63 -14.22
CA ALA A 42 -4.93 -10.96 -13.92
C ALA A 42 -5.13 -12.46 -13.60
N ASP A 43 -4.31 -13.33 -14.18
CA ASP A 43 -4.29 -14.79 -14.03
C ASP A 43 -3.24 -15.31 -13.04
N ALA A 44 -2.50 -14.43 -12.36
CA ALA A 44 -1.48 -14.85 -11.38
C ALA A 44 -2.09 -15.80 -10.32
N PRO A 45 -1.39 -16.84 -9.85
CA PRO A 45 -1.87 -17.67 -8.75
C PRO A 45 -1.94 -16.87 -7.44
N PRO A 46 -2.65 -17.37 -6.40
CA PRO A 46 -2.60 -16.79 -5.06
C PRO A 46 -1.16 -16.68 -4.55
N ALA A 47 -0.80 -15.54 -3.98
CA ALA A 47 0.52 -15.33 -3.40
C ALA A 47 0.66 -16.09 -2.08
N LEU A 48 1.87 -16.58 -1.78
CA LEU A 48 2.19 -17.25 -0.52
C LEU A 48 2.13 -16.30 0.70
N ARG A 49 2.25 -15.00 0.46
CA ARG A 49 2.21 -13.97 1.51
C ARG A 49 0.89 -13.23 1.44
N VAL A 50 0.10 -13.37 2.51
CA VAL A 50 -1.16 -12.66 2.72
C VAL A 50 -1.18 -11.98 4.09
N SER A 51 -2.10 -11.05 4.29
CA SER A 51 -2.33 -10.42 5.59
C SER A 51 -3.82 -10.34 5.87
N ALA A 52 -4.23 -10.72 7.07
CA ALA A 52 -5.57 -10.44 7.56
C ALA A 52 -5.65 -8.93 7.89
N VAL A 53 -6.27 -8.16 7.02
CA VAL A 53 -6.42 -6.70 7.18
C VAL A 53 -7.55 -6.44 8.18
N ASN A 54 -7.23 -5.84 9.33
CA ASN A 54 -8.23 -5.51 10.35
C ASN A 54 -8.97 -4.20 10.03
N ALA A 55 -10.01 -3.89 10.82
CA ALA A 55 -10.84 -2.69 10.63
C ALA A 55 -10.08 -1.36 10.73
N ALA A 56 -9.01 -1.28 11.53
CA ALA A 56 -8.21 -0.06 11.63
C ALA A 56 -7.41 0.18 10.34
N SER A 57 -6.80 -0.87 9.79
CA SER A 57 -6.08 -0.83 8.52
C SER A 57 -7.03 -0.55 7.34
N GLU A 58 -8.20 -1.18 7.31
CA GLU A 58 -9.26 -0.87 6.33
C GLU A 58 -9.64 0.62 6.38
N LYS A 59 -9.84 1.18 7.58
CA LYS A 59 -10.18 2.59 7.75
C LYS A 59 -9.07 3.51 7.21
N LEU A 60 -7.81 3.16 7.43
CA LEU A 60 -6.69 3.90 6.85
C LEU A 60 -6.71 3.82 5.32
N LEU A 61 -6.78 2.62 4.75
CA LEU A 61 -6.79 2.40 3.30
C LEU A 61 -7.99 3.08 2.61
N SER A 62 -9.13 3.14 3.29
CA SER A 62 -10.32 3.86 2.84
C SER A 62 -10.06 5.38 2.79
N LYS A 63 -9.43 5.95 3.83
CA LYS A 63 -9.04 7.37 3.83
C LYS A 63 -7.99 7.71 2.77
N LEU A 64 -7.11 6.76 2.45
CA LEU A 64 -6.14 6.87 1.37
C LEU A 64 -6.77 6.69 -0.03
N GLY A 65 -8.05 6.33 -0.11
CA GLY A 65 -8.79 6.19 -1.36
C GLY A 65 -8.53 4.89 -2.12
N VAL A 66 -7.84 3.91 -1.54
CA VAL A 66 -7.40 2.68 -2.25
C VAL A 66 -8.18 1.42 -1.86
N TRP A 67 -9.05 1.49 -0.84
CA TRP A 67 -9.74 0.30 -0.33
C TRP A 67 -10.64 -0.36 -1.39
N GLN A 68 -11.36 0.42 -2.18
CA GLN A 68 -12.23 -0.12 -3.23
C GLN A 68 -11.44 -0.84 -4.31
N ASP A 69 -10.26 -0.33 -4.67
CA ASP A 69 -9.37 -0.98 -5.64
C ASP A 69 -8.84 -2.32 -5.12
N ILE A 70 -8.53 -2.40 -3.81
CA ILE A 70 -8.08 -3.65 -3.17
C ILE A 70 -9.21 -4.69 -3.20
N ILE A 71 -10.44 -4.30 -2.88
CA ILE A 71 -11.62 -5.18 -2.93
C ILE A 71 -11.90 -5.66 -4.36
N ALA A 72 -11.82 -4.75 -5.34
CA ALA A 72 -12.08 -5.06 -6.75
C ALA A 72 -11.05 -6.02 -7.38
N GLN A 73 -9.88 -6.19 -6.77
CA GLN A 73 -8.86 -7.12 -7.24
C GLN A 73 -9.06 -8.53 -6.70
N ARG A 74 -8.52 -8.83 -5.52
CA ARG A 74 -8.41 -10.21 -5.00
C ARG A 74 -8.57 -10.31 -3.48
N ALA A 75 -9.24 -9.35 -2.86
CA ALA A 75 -9.56 -9.46 -1.44
C ALA A 75 -10.51 -10.65 -1.21
N SER A 76 -10.37 -11.29 -0.05
CA SER A 76 -11.23 -12.41 0.37
C SER A 76 -11.58 -12.25 1.84
N CYS A 77 -12.77 -12.72 2.23
CA CYS A 77 -13.18 -12.74 3.63
C CYS A 77 -12.22 -13.61 4.44
N TYR A 78 -11.74 -13.07 5.56
CA TYR A 78 -10.94 -13.81 6.51
C TYR A 78 -11.85 -14.65 7.41
N HIS A 79 -11.63 -15.97 7.41
CA HIS A 79 -12.45 -16.93 8.18
C HIS A 79 -11.76 -17.41 9.47
N GLY A 80 -10.47 -17.15 9.64
CA GLY A 80 -9.66 -17.62 10.77
C GLY A 80 -8.30 -18.17 10.34
N MET A 81 -7.43 -18.42 11.31
CA MET A 81 -6.24 -19.25 11.17
C MET A 81 -6.52 -20.55 11.91
N GLU A 82 -6.37 -21.68 11.23
CA GLU A 82 -6.36 -23.01 11.88
C GLU A 82 -4.99 -23.31 12.50
#